data_AF-A0A533URE4-F1
#
_entry.id   AF-A0A533URE4-F1
#
_cell.length_a   1.000
_cell.length_b   1.000
_cell.length_c   1.000
_cell.angle_alpha   90.00
_cell.angle_beta   90.00
_cell.angle_gamma   90.00
#
_symmetry.space_group_name_H-M   'P 1'
#
loop_
_entity.id
_entity.type
_entity.pdbx_description
1 polymer ?
#
loop_
_entity_poly.entity_id
_entity_poly.type
_entity_poly.pdbx_seq_one_letter_code
_entity_poly.pdbx_strand_id
1 'polypeptide(L)' 'KFIKITGYVNSDPSFKDHPKVINGASDLLLEIFGEKGRHTRVAIGVSSLPLDSVVEIDFLCEVH' A
#
# COMPACT_ATOMS: atom_id res chain seq x y z
N LYS A 1 -0.73 -15.91 2.51
CA LYS A 1 -1.84 -15.13 1.88
C LYS A 1 -1.73 -13.69 2.33
N PHE A 2 -1.91 -12.72 1.43
CA PHE A 2 -1.95 -11.29 1.82
C PHE A 2 -3.32 -10.99 2.44
N ILE A 3 -3.34 -10.51 3.69
CA ILE A 3 -4.59 -10.26 4.42
C ILE A 3 -4.94 -8.77 4.37
N LYS A 4 -3.96 -7.92 4.68
CA LYS A 4 -4.11 -6.46 4.68
C LYS A 4 -2.83 -5.80 4.19
N ILE A 5 -3.00 -4.71 3.45
CA ILE A 5 -1.94 -3.74 3.19
C ILE A 5 -2.29 -2.40 3.83
N THR A 6 -1.31 -1.72 4.40
CA THR A 6 -1.43 -0.32 4.81
C THR A 6 -0.42 0.49 4.01
N GLY A 7 -0.90 1.40 3.17
CA GLY A 7 -0.07 2.28 2.36
C GLY A 7 -0.03 3.69 2.93
N TYR A 8 1.18 4.17 3.16
CA TYR A 8 1.47 5.53 3.60
C TYR A 8 2.11 6.29 2.43
N VAL A 9 1.52 7.40 2.03
CA VAL A 9 2.00 8.21 0.91
C VAL A 9 2.45 9.56 1.46
N ASN A 10 3.74 9.87 1.32
CA ASN A 10 4.27 11.18 1.67
C ASN A 10 3.75 12.19 0.65
N SER A 11 2.87 13.08 1.08
CA SER A 11 2.15 13.98 0.17
C SER A 11 1.68 15.25 0.84
N ASP A 12 1.53 16.30 0.04
CA ASP A 12 0.87 17.53 0.46
C ASP A 12 -0.57 17.26 0.97
N PRO A 13 -1.05 17.95 2.02
CA PRO A 13 -2.41 17.77 2.55
C PRO A 13 -3.53 17.93 1.53
N SER A 14 -3.32 18.66 0.44
CA SER A 14 -4.27 18.85 -0.65
C SER A 14 -4.37 17.64 -1.60
N PHE A 15 -3.36 16.77 -1.64
CA PHE A 15 -3.40 15.55 -2.46
C PHE A 15 -4.43 14.56 -1.88
N LYS A 16 -5.26 13.97 -2.75
CA LYS A 16 -6.35 13.03 -2.36
C LYS A 16 -6.31 11.70 -3.10
N ASP A 17 -5.33 11.51 -3.98
CA ASP A 17 -5.23 10.35 -4.86
C ASP A 17 -4.35 9.24 -4.25
N HIS A 18 -4.17 9.21 -2.93
CA HIS A 18 -3.42 8.15 -2.23
C HIS A 18 -3.88 6.74 -2.61
N PRO A 19 -5.19 6.44 -2.75
CA PRO A 19 -5.63 5.12 -3.19
C PRO A 19 -5.12 4.71 -4.57
N LYS A 20 -4.93 5.68 -5.49
CA LYS A 20 -4.37 5.41 -6.83
C LYS A 20 -2.89 5.08 -6.76
N VAL A 21 -2.14 5.74 -5.90
CA VAL A 21 -0.71 5.42 -5.67
C VAL A 21 -0.57 3.99 -5.14
N ILE A 22 -1.39 3.61 -4.17
CA ILE A 22 -1.34 2.27 -3.55
C ILE A 22 -1.86 1.16 -4.49
N ASN A 23 -2.61 1.49 -5.56
CA ASN A 23 -2.94 0.51 -6.60
C ASN A 23 -1.69 -0.17 -7.17
N GLY A 24 -0.57 0.54 -7.32
CA GLY A 24 0.66 -0.06 -7.86
C GLY A 24 1.12 -1.29 -7.06
N ALA A 25 1.00 -1.26 -5.74
CA ALA A 25 1.28 -2.42 -4.90
C ALA A 25 0.17 -3.47 -4.99
N SER A 26 -1.11 -3.05 -4.99
CA SER A 26 -2.23 -3.98 -5.09
C SER A 26 -2.20 -4.79 -6.38
N ASP A 27 -1.95 -4.13 -7.51
CA ASP A 27 -1.94 -4.72 -8.86
C ASP A 27 -0.76 -5.68 -9.00
N LEU A 28 0.44 -5.28 -8.54
CA LEU A 28 1.63 -6.14 -8.55
C LEU A 28 1.43 -7.42 -7.73
N LEU A 29 0.82 -7.32 -6.55
CA LEU A 29 0.57 -8.50 -5.71
C LEU A 29 -0.45 -9.44 -6.34
N LEU A 30 -1.48 -8.89 -6.99
CA LEU A 30 -2.44 -9.70 -7.74
C LEU A 30 -1.78 -10.36 -8.96
N GLU A 31 -0.92 -9.64 -9.69
CA GLU A 31 -0.18 -10.16 -10.85
C GLU A 31 0.72 -11.34 -10.47
N ILE A 32 1.50 -11.21 -9.39
CA ILE A 32 2.48 -12.23 -8.99
C ILE A 32 1.82 -13.40 -8.25
N PHE A 33 0.86 -13.11 -7.35
CA PHE A 33 0.33 -14.11 -6.41
C PHE A 33 -1.11 -14.55 -6.72
N GLY A 34 -1.74 -14.00 -7.77
CA GLY A 34 -3.12 -14.30 -8.15
C GLY A 34 -4.09 -14.08 -6.98
N GLU A 35 -5.00 -15.02 -6.78
CA GLU A 35 -5.99 -14.95 -5.69
C GLU A 35 -5.36 -14.82 -4.29
N LYS A 36 -4.13 -15.34 -4.08
CA LYS A 36 -3.43 -15.17 -2.79
C LYS A 36 -2.95 -13.74 -2.56
N GLY A 37 -2.87 -12.93 -3.62
CA GLY A 37 -2.52 -11.52 -3.62
C GLY A 37 -3.71 -10.59 -3.32
N ARG A 38 -4.96 -11.05 -3.34
CA ARG A 38 -6.12 -10.23 -2.96
C ARG A 38 -6.14 -9.95 -1.46
N HIS A 39 -6.35 -8.69 -1.09
CA HIS A 39 -6.28 -8.20 0.29
C HIS A 39 -7.26 -7.06 0.55
N THR A 40 -7.51 -6.79 1.84
CA THR A 40 -8.09 -5.51 2.28
C THR A 40 -7.02 -4.43 2.33
N ARG A 41 -7.40 -3.14 2.30
CA ARG A 41 -6.40 -2.06 2.31
C ARG A 41 -6.82 -0.78 3.02
N VAL A 42 -5.80 -0.05 3.47
CA VAL A 42 -5.85 1.35 3.87
C VAL A 42 -4.83 2.13 3.03
N ALA A 43 -5.21 3.30 2.54
CA ALA A 43 -4.31 4.21 1.82
C ALA A 43 -4.52 5.62 2.37
N ILE A 44 -3.46 6.20 2.95
CA ILE A 44 -3.53 7.51 3.61
C ILE A 44 -2.33 8.38 3.25
N GLY A 45 -2.54 9.70 3.32
CA GLY A 45 -1.46 10.68 3.25
C GLY A 45 -0.78 10.86 4.61
N VAL A 46 0.54 11.03 4.59
CA VAL A 46 1.37 11.40 5.73
C VAL A 46 2.26 12.59 5.36
N SER A 47 2.73 13.34 6.36
CA SER A 47 3.55 14.54 6.13
C SER A 47 5.04 14.25 5.89
N SER A 48 5.49 13.04 6.19
CA SER A 48 6.88 12.60 6.04
C SER A 48 7.01 11.10 6.23
N LEU A 49 8.05 10.49 5.65
CA LEU A 49 8.44 9.10 5.87
C LEU A 49 9.95 9.01 6.13
N PRO A 50 10.44 7.90 6.73
CA PRO A 50 11.87 7.66 6.88
C PRO A 50 12.63 7.74 5.55
N LEU A 51 13.85 8.27 5.61
CA LEU A 51 14.75 8.43 4.45
C LEU A 51 14.18 9.27 3.30
N ASP A 52 13.19 10.13 3.58
CA ASP A 52 12.48 10.92 2.57
C ASP A 52 11.81 10.04 1.48
N SER A 53 11.35 8.85 1.89
CA SER A 53 10.66 7.94 0.98
C SER A 53 9.32 8.52 0.52
N VAL A 54 8.95 8.24 -0.73
CA VAL A 54 7.66 8.70 -1.29
C VAL A 54 6.50 7.84 -0.80
N VAL A 55 6.73 6.54 -0.63
CA VAL A 55 5.73 5.56 -0.19
C VAL A 55 6.36 4.57 0.77
N GLU A 56 5.64 4.22 1.83
CA GLU A 56 5.94 3.11 2.73
C GLU A 56 4.73 2.16 2.77
N ILE A 57 4.97 0.85 2.81
CA ILE A 57 3.90 -0.16 2.79
C ILE A 57 4.16 -1.19 3.89
N ASP A 58 3.14 -1.40 4.70
CA ASP A 58 3.07 -2.45 5.73
C ASP A 58 2.12 -3.57 5.30
N PHE A 59 2.48 -4.81 5.65
CA PHE A 59 1.80 -6.03 5.24
C PHE A 59 1.43 -6.90 6.44
N LEU A 60 0.15 -7.28 6.52
CA LEU A 60 -0.28 -8.42 7.33
C LEU A 60 -0.45 -9.64 6.43
N CYS A 61 0.36 -10.67 6.70
CA CYS A 61 0.40 -11.89 5.91
C CYS A 61 0.17 -13.13 6.77
N GLU A 62 -0.62 -14.05 6.24
CA GLU A 62 -0.69 -15.42 6.73
C GLU A 62 0.46 -16.23 6.11
N VAL A 63 1.26 -16.90 6.95
CA VAL A 63 2.40 -17.73 6.57
C VAL A 63 2.10 -19.17 7.01
N HIS A 64 2.37 -20.14 6.13
CA HIS A 64 2.27 -21.57 6.41
C HIS A 64 3.67 -22.17 6.54
#